data_AF-A0A1T1ZZR7-F1
#
_entry.id   AF-A0A1T1ZZR7-F1
#
_cell.length_a   1.000
_cell.length_b   1.000
_cell.length_c   1.000
_cell.angle_alpha   90.00
_cell.angle_beta   90.00
_cell.angle_gamma   90.00
#
_symmetry.space_group_name_H-M   'P 1'
#
loop_
_entity.id
_entity.type
_entity.pdbx_description
1 polymer ?
#
loop_
_entity_poly.entity_id
_entity_poly.type
_entity_poly.pdbx_seq_one_letter_code
_entity_poly.pdbx_strand_id
1 'polypeptide(L)'
;MPRLSRSFTLSAALTAALLSTALVAPAHAQSASDAGVLKVALWGDEFYSKDPEEKANWIDQTVASMNDHDLDFTIFAGDTKSGSSECTDQAIGADVQAIFNRLDMPTLYALGDNEWVDCHRTNNGSYDPVERLSYLRKTFFDAAKSQGSNPIDVERQGAPGEAYSENSRFERNNVMFVALNVPGSNNNLVATDKQCTKKSDRTQADCDAATAEYEARNPKNVEWLKESFAKARENNDAGILIDIQADIFFPFELSDGGYEDDFLPTLDDKNGFTDFYKTLVEETHNFDGQVLLVHGDSHYFKVDKPMLQSDGRSTANFTRVEVFGSSDNSWVEMTVDPKSDGVFSFQPVVLKQ
;
A
#
# COMPACT_ATOMS: atom_id res chain seq x y z
N MET A 1 -64.41 -40.45 -65.82
CA MET A 1 -63.96 -41.76 -66.35
C MET A 1 -62.43 -41.73 -66.45
N PRO A 2 -61.68 -42.82 -66.21
CA PRO A 2 -61.49 -43.53 -64.94
C PRO A 2 -60.02 -43.53 -64.44
N ARG A 3 -59.86 -43.99 -63.18
CA ARG A 3 -58.76 -44.81 -62.60
C ARG A 3 -57.36 -44.21 -62.29
N LEU A 4 -57.13 -44.07 -60.98
CA LEU A 4 -56.16 -44.81 -60.13
C LEU A 4 -54.72 -45.01 -60.62
N SER A 5 -53.76 -44.53 -59.81
CA SER A 5 -52.78 -45.41 -59.16
C SER A 5 -52.18 -44.75 -57.91
N ARG A 6 -52.41 -45.37 -56.74
CA ARG A 6 -51.66 -45.13 -55.50
C ARG A 6 -50.41 -46.00 -55.53
N SER A 7 -49.27 -45.43 -55.17
CA SER A 7 -48.07 -46.18 -54.77
C SER A 7 -47.60 -45.64 -53.42
N PHE A 8 -47.63 -46.53 -52.42
CA PHE A 8 -47.02 -46.35 -51.11
C PHE A 8 -45.52 -46.60 -51.24
N THR A 9 -44.70 -45.71 -50.69
CA THR A 9 -43.31 -46.04 -50.31
C THR A 9 -43.05 -45.42 -48.94
N LEU A 10 -42.98 -46.29 -47.93
CA LEU A 10 -42.43 -46.01 -46.61
C LEU A 10 -40.97 -45.57 -46.78
N SER A 11 -40.63 -44.36 -46.34
CA SER A 11 -39.24 -43.97 -46.13
C SER A 11 -38.86 -44.27 -44.68
N ALA A 12 -37.87 -45.14 -44.52
CA ALA A 12 -37.25 -45.47 -43.24
C ALA A 12 -36.53 -44.24 -42.67
N ALA A 13 -36.75 -43.99 -41.38
CA ALA A 13 -36.05 -42.98 -40.61
C ALA A 13 -34.59 -43.41 -40.38
N LEU A 14 -33.65 -42.53 -40.73
CA LEU A 14 -32.26 -42.62 -40.31
C LEU A 14 -31.99 -41.41 -39.39
N THR A 15 -31.92 -41.66 -38.09
CA THR A 15 -31.50 -40.71 -37.06
C THR A 15 -30.00 -40.46 -37.20
N ALA A 16 -29.62 -39.28 -37.69
CA ALA A 16 -28.24 -38.80 -37.64
C ALA A 16 -28.01 -38.06 -36.32
N ALA A 17 -27.25 -38.68 -35.41
CA ALA A 17 -26.75 -38.04 -34.20
C ALA A 17 -25.63 -37.05 -34.58
N LEU A 18 -25.86 -35.75 -34.36
CA LEU A 18 -24.84 -34.71 -34.46
C LEU A 18 -23.94 -34.79 -33.22
N LEU A 19 -22.72 -35.32 -33.39
CA LEU A 19 -21.64 -35.09 -32.42
C LEU A 19 -21.10 -33.66 -32.64
N SER A 20 -21.47 -32.74 -31.75
CA SER A 20 -20.84 -31.44 -31.64
C SER A 20 -19.50 -31.61 -30.90
N THR A 21 -18.40 -31.72 -31.65
CA THR A 21 -17.05 -31.60 -31.07
C THR A 21 -16.81 -30.14 -30.70
N ALA A 22 -16.98 -29.80 -29.43
CA ALA A 22 -16.51 -28.53 -28.88
C ALA A 22 -14.97 -28.52 -28.98
N LEU A 23 -14.43 -27.68 -29.86
CA LEU A 23 -13.01 -27.35 -29.84
C LEU A 23 -12.71 -26.61 -28.53
N VAL A 24 -12.13 -27.32 -27.57
CA VAL A 24 -11.45 -26.70 -26.43
C VAL A 24 -10.17 -26.09 -27.00
N ALA A 25 -10.17 -24.76 -27.18
CA ALA A 25 -8.95 -24.04 -27.48
C ALA A 25 -7.97 -24.23 -26.31
N PRO A 26 -6.69 -24.52 -26.55
CA PRO A 26 -5.72 -24.58 -25.47
C PRO A 26 -5.61 -23.18 -24.85
N ALA A 27 -5.84 -23.11 -23.54
CA ALA A 27 -5.48 -21.94 -22.75
C ALA A 27 -3.99 -21.66 -23.04
N HIS A 28 -3.71 -20.46 -23.55
CA HIS A 28 -2.34 -20.00 -23.68
C HIS A 28 -1.81 -19.86 -22.26
N ALA A 29 -1.02 -20.84 -21.82
CA ALA A 29 -0.09 -20.60 -20.73
C ALA A 29 0.80 -19.45 -21.18
N GLN A 30 0.61 -18.27 -20.59
CA GLN A 30 1.59 -17.20 -20.67
C GLN A 30 2.90 -17.83 -20.19
N SER A 31 3.87 -17.93 -21.10
CA SER A 31 5.24 -18.22 -20.75
C SER A 31 5.63 -17.25 -19.65
N ALA A 32 6.05 -17.75 -18.48
CA ALA A 32 6.67 -16.95 -17.45
C ALA A 32 7.72 -16.08 -18.12
N SER A 33 7.43 -14.77 -18.21
CA SER A 33 8.38 -13.80 -18.73
C SER A 33 9.65 -13.94 -17.91
N ASP A 34 10.80 -13.77 -18.56
CA ASP A 34 12.08 -13.67 -17.87
C ASP A 34 12.02 -12.42 -16.97
N ALA A 35 11.49 -12.59 -15.76
CA ALA A 35 11.22 -11.51 -14.82
C ALA A 35 12.58 -10.89 -14.46
N GLY A 36 12.80 -9.68 -14.96
CA GLY A 36 14.03 -8.95 -14.72
C GLY A 36 14.16 -8.54 -13.26
N VAL A 37 15.38 -8.19 -12.85
CA VAL A 37 15.62 -7.56 -11.56
C VAL A 37 15.08 -6.13 -11.60
N LEU A 38 14.36 -5.70 -10.57
CA LEU A 38 13.92 -4.31 -10.39
C LEU A 38 14.79 -3.60 -9.36
N LYS A 39 14.98 -2.30 -9.52
CA LYS A 39 15.51 -1.40 -8.50
C LYS A 39 14.46 -0.39 -8.07
N VAL A 40 14.21 -0.29 -6.77
CA VAL A 40 13.13 0.51 -6.21
C VAL A 40 13.67 1.34 -5.05
N ALA A 41 13.41 2.65 -5.03
CA ALA A 41 13.68 3.45 -3.84
C ALA A 41 12.53 3.35 -2.83
N LEU A 42 12.84 3.08 -1.56
CA LEU A 42 11.92 3.18 -0.43
C LEU A 42 12.27 4.43 0.38
N TRP A 43 11.27 5.29 0.61
CA TRP A 43 11.42 6.57 1.30
C TRP A 43 10.07 7.04 1.87
N GLY A 44 10.06 8.06 2.72
CA GLY A 44 8.87 8.52 3.44
C GLY A 44 9.27 9.43 4.59
N ASP A 45 8.32 10.09 5.26
CA ASP A 45 8.60 10.81 6.52
C ASP A 45 9.72 11.88 6.45
N GLU A 46 9.88 12.49 5.27
CA GLU A 46 11.06 13.29 4.93
C GLU A 46 10.76 14.80 4.79
N PHE A 47 11.83 15.59 4.78
CA PHE A 47 11.83 17.04 4.57
C PHE A 47 11.20 17.88 5.70
N TYR A 48 11.33 17.42 6.94
CA TYR A 48 10.75 18.07 8.11
C TYR A 48 11.65 19.22 8.62
N SER A 49 11.81 20.27 7.81
CA SER A 49 12.47 21.50 8.25
C SER A 49 11.53 22.69 8.25
N LYS A 50 11.72 23.56 9.27
CA LYS A 50 11.10 24.89 9.34
C LYS A 50 11.88 25.93 8.54
N ASP A 51 13.13 25.64 8.19
CA ASP A 51 13.94 26.47 7.31
C ASP A 51 13.66 26.07 5.85
N PRO A 52 13.07 26.97 5.03
CA PRO A 52 12.78 26.67 3.64
C PRO A 52 14.01 26.37 2.78
N GLU A 53 15.17 26.96 3.10
CA GLU A 53 16.41 26.72 2.33
C GLU A 53 16.96 25.33 2.63
N GLU A 54 16.98 24.93 3.90
CA GLU A 54 17.35 23.56 4.31
C GLU A 54 16.39 22.53 3.71
N LYS A 55 15.08 22.77 3.80
CA LYS A 55 14.06 21.89 3.20
C LYS A 55 14.30 21.74 1.69
N ALA A 56 14.54 22.83 0.97
CA ALA A 56 14.81 22.80 -0.46
C ALA A 56 16.10 22.01 -0.77
N ASN A 57 17.17 22.23 0.01
CA ASN A 57 18.42 21.50 -0.16
C ASN A 57 18.25 19.99 0.09
N TRP A 58 17.46 19.57 1.08
CA TRP A 58 17.17 18.15 1.33
C TRP A 58 16.38 17.53 0.18
N ILE A 59 15.34 18.21 -0.31
CA ILE A 59 14.58 17.75 -1.49
C ILE A 59 15.51 17.62 -2.69
N ASP A 60 16.34 18.62 -2.95
CA ASP A 60 17.27 18.62 -4.08
C ASP A 60 18.27 17.46 -4.01
N GLN A 61 18.83 17.21 -2.84
CA GLN A 61 19.78 16.12 -2.62
C GLN A 61 19.13 14.75 -2.78
N THR A 62 17.97 14.52 -2.16
CA THR A 62 17.25 13.24 -2.23
C THR A 62 16.81 12.94 -3.67
N VAL A 63 16.18 13.90 -4.35
CA VAL A 63 15.72 13.73 -5.74
C VAL A 63 16.90 13.50 -6.69
N ALA A 64 17.98 14.28 -6.58
CA ALA A 64 19.16 14.08 -7.43
C ALA A 64 19.78 12.70 -7.21
N SER A 65 19.88 12.26 -5.95
CA SER A 65 20.38 10.93 -5.62
C SER A 65 19.52 9.81 -6.22
N MET A 66 18.19 9.89 -6.16
CA MET A 66 17.31 8.87 -6.73
C MET A 66 17.39 8.83 -8.26
N ASN A 67 17.44 10.00 -8.91
CA ASN A 67 17.57 10.09 -10.37
C ASN A 67 18.91 9.52 -10.88
N ASP A 68 19.98 9.57 -10.09
CA ASP A 68 21.30 9.03 -10.44
C ASP A 68 21.41 7.49 -10.28
N HIS A 69 20.40 6.80 -9.74
CA HIS A 69 20.47 5.38 -9.34
C HIS A 69 19.82 4.36 -10.31
N ASP A 70 19.31 4.80 -11.47
CA ASP A 70 18.67 3.92 -12.48
C ASP A 70 17.54 3.06 -11.88
N LEU A 71 16.60 3.73 -11.22
CA LEU A 71 15.47 3.10 -10.52
C LEU A 71 14.29 2.85 -11.47
N ASP A 72 13.60 1.72 -11.30
CA ASP A 72 12.38 1.40 -12.05
C ASP A 72 11.17 2.21 -11.58
N PHE A 73 11.10 2.51 -10.28
CA PHE A 73 10.09 3.33 -9.60
C PHE A 73 10.50 3.59 -8.14
N THR A 74 9.75 4.42 -7.43
CA THR A 74 9.90 4.64 -5.99
C THR A 74 8.62 4.27 -5.23
N ILE A 75 8.74 3.99 -3.94
CA ILE A 75 7.63 3.78 -3.00
C ILE A 75 7.77 4.82 -1.88
N PHE A 76 6.72 5.62 -1.70
CA PHE A 76 6.66 6.67 -0.68
C PHE A 76 5.68 6.27 0.43
N ALA A 77 6.23 5.94 1.61
CA ALA A 77 5.53 5.40 2.78
C ALA A 77 4.82 6.48 3.61
N GLY A 78 4.22 7.48 2.95
CA GLY A 78 3.43 8.52 3.59
C GLY A 78 4.22 9.65 4.23
N ASP A 79 3.46 10.57 4.83
CA ASP A 79 4.01 11.61 5.69
C ASP A 79 4.78 12.69 4.91
N THR A 80 4.08 13.34 3.97
CA THR A 80 4.64 14.36 3.05
C THR A 80 4.99 15.70 3.71
N LYS A 81 4.64 15.85 4.98
CA LYS A 81 4.86 17.07 5.77
C LYS A 81 5.03 16.72 7.23
N SER A 82 5.75 17.54 7.99
CA SER A 82 5.86 17.34 9.44
C SER A 82 4.50 17.45 10.13
N GLY A 83 4.26 16.66 11.17
CA GLY A 83 3.05 16.71 12.00
C GLY A 83 2.80 18.00 12.78
N SER A 84 3.64 19.02 12.56
CA SER A 84 3.53 20.37 13.13
C SER A 84 3.39 21.50 12.10
N SER A 85 3.24 21.17 10.82
CA SER A 85 3.04 22.14 9.73
C SER A 85 1.58 22.16 9.27
N GLU A 86 1.15 23.26 8.65
CA GLU A 86 -0.24 23.46 8.22
C GLU A 86 -0.65 22.52 7.09
N CYS A 87 -1.89 22.02 7.13
CA CYS A 87 -2.46 21.16 6.08
C CYS A 87 -3.19 21.94 4.98
N THR A 88 -2.56 23.02 4.49
CA THR A 88 -3.09 23.77 3.35
C THR A 88 -3.05 22.92 2.08
N ASP A 89 -3.95 23.17 1.13
CA ASP A 89 -3.95 22.52 -0.19
C ASP A 89 -2.60 22.61 -0.90
N GLN A 90 -1.87 23.73 -0.71
CA GLN A 90 -0.51 23.90 -1.20
C GLN A 90 0.44 22.89 -0.57
N ALA A 91 0.45 22.80 0.77
CA ALA A 91 1.39 21.99 1.53
C ALA A 91 1.19 20.48 1.34
N ILE A 92 -0.06 20.01 1.33
CA ILE A 92 -0.38 18.57 1.21
C ILE A 92 -0.68 18.13 -0.22
N GLY A 93 -0.76 19.07 -1.17
CA GLY A 93 -1.10 18.80 -2.56
C GLY A 93 -0.02 19.28 -3.53
N ALA A 94 -0.04 20.57 -3.84
CA ALA A 94 0.78 21.14 -4.92
C ALA A 94 2.30 21.00 -4.69
N ASP A 95 2.76 21.22 -3.45
CA ASP A 95 4.19 21.06 -3.11
C ASP A 95 4.64 19.61 -3.26
N VAL A 96 3.81 18.65 -2.84
CA VAL A 96 4.10 17.21 -2.94
C VAL A 96 4.12 16.77 -4.40
N GLN A 97 3.15 17.19 -5.20
CA GLN A 97 3.13 16.93 -6.65
C GLN A 97 4.39 17.51 -7.32
N ALA A 98 4.84 18.69 -6.90
CA ALA A 98 6.06 19.29 -7.43
C ALA A 98 7.31 18.46 -7.10
N ILE A 99 7.37 17.83 -5.93
CA ILE A 99 8.46 16.91 -5.57
C ILE A 99 8.42 15.64 -6.43
N PHE A 100 7.28 14.93 -6.46
CA PHE A 100 7.15 13.69 -7.25
C PHE A 100 7.39 13.91 -8.74
N ASN A 101 7.00 15.07 -9.30
CA ASN A 101 7.22 15.38 -10.70
C ASN A 101 8.69 15.69 -11.07
N ARG A 102 9.59 15.83 -10.09
CA ARG A 102 11.03 15.97 -10.33
C ARG A 102 11.78 14.64 -10.41
N LEU A 103 11.13 13.54 -10.00
CA LEU A 103 11.67 12.21 -10.15
C LEU A 103 11.55 11.75 -11.62
N ASP A 104 12.60 11.11 -12.13
CA ASP A 104 12.63 10.57 -13.49
C ASP A 104 11.80 9.28 -13.62
N MET A 105 11.48 8.65 -12.50
CA MET A 105 10.71 7.41 -12.38
C MET A 105 9.39 7.67 -11.61
N PRO A 106 8.38 6.78 -11.74
CA PRO A 106 7.11 6.95 -11.03
C PRO A 106 7.22 6.70 -9.53
N THR A 107 6.25 7.21 -8.78
CA THR A 107 6.11 6.96 -7.34
C THR A 107 4.79 6.28 -7.00
N LEU A 108 4.84 5.11 -6.37
CA LEU A 108 3.72 4.53 -5.63
C LEU A 108 3.62 5.24 -4.27
N TYR A 109 2.43 5.67 -3.89
CA TYR A 109 2.22 6.54 -2.73
C TYR A 109 1.15 5.97 -1.80
N ALA A 110 1.52 5.65 -0.55
CA ALA A 110 0.62 5.42 0.57
C ALA A 110 0.45 6.71 1.39
N LEU A 111 -0.76 7.00 1.88
CA LEU A 111 -1.01 8.17 2.73
C LEU A 111 -0.49 7.94 4.17
N GLY A 112 0.09 8.98 4.76
CA GLY A 112 0.45 9.06 6.18
C GLY A 112 -0.57 9.83 7.02
N ASP A 113 -0.37 9.89 8.33
CA ASP A 113 -1.26 10.62 9.23
C ASP A 113 -1.05 12.13 9.12
N ASN A 114 0.15 12.58 8.76
CA ASN A 114 0.46 14.01 8.74
C ASN A 114 -0.29 14.79 7.66
N GLU A 115 -0.60 14.21 6.51
CA GLU A 115 -1.29 14.94 5.42
C GLU A 115 -2.80 15.05 5.61
N TRP A 116 -3.40 14.30 6.54
CA TRP A 116 -4.85 14.34 6.77
C TRP A 116 -5.30 14.07 8.20
N VAL A 117 -4.92 12.94 8.83
CA VAL A 117 -5.38 12.58 10.18
C VAL A 117 -5.01 13.65 11.19
N ASP A 118 -3.74 14.05 11.22
CA ASP A 118 -3.19 15.01 12.16
C ASP A 118 -3.57 16.48 11.85
N CYS A 119 -4.28 16.72 10.76
CA CYS A 119 -4.66 18.08 10.36
C CYS A 119 -5.66 18.73 11.30
N HIS A 120 -6.33 17.95 12.15
CA HIS A 120 -7.19 18.45 13.23
C HIS A 120 -6.40 19.21 14.32
N ARG A 121 -5.08 19.08 14.38
CA ARG A 121 -4.26 19.75 15.39
C ARG A 121 -4.31 21.26 15.20
N THR A 122 -4.33 22.01 16.30
CA THR A 122 -4.48 23.47 16.26
C THR A 122 -3.34 24.18 15.53
N ASN A 123 -2.12 23.65 15.64
CA ASN A 123 -0.96 24.16 14.91
C ASN A 123 -0.87 23.70 13.45
N ASN A 124 -1.74 22.77 13.02
CA ASN A 124 -1.83 22.31 11.63
C ASN A 124 -2.99 23.01 10.88
N GLY A 125 -3.69 23.93 11.55
CA GLY A 125 -4.80 24.73 11.00
C GLY A 125 -6.20 24.26 11.40
N SER A 126 -6.32 23.27 12.29
CA SER A 126 -7.61 22.72 12.77
C SER A 126 -8.53 22.28 11.62
N TYR A 127 -7.96 21.70 10.55
CA TYR A 127 -8.75 21.19 9.43
C TYR A 127 -9.53 19.94 9.82
N ASP A 128 -10.61 19.66 9.10
CA ASP A 128 -11.34 18.39 9.21
C ASP A 128 -10.56 17.28 8.48
N PRO A 129 -10.09 16.22 9.19
CA PRO A 129 -9.37 15.12 8.57
C PRO A 129 -10.12 14.40 7.45
N VAL A 130 -11.45 14.24 7.56
CA VAL A 130 -12.26 13.52 6.57
C VAL A 130 -12.35 14.32 5.27
N GLU A 131 -12.41 15.64 5.39
CA GLU A 131 -12.35 16.56 4.27
C GLU A 131 -10.95 16.55 3.64
N ARG A 132 -9.87 16.59 4.43
CA ARG A 132 -8.48 16.50 3.93
C ARG A 132 -8.23 15.18 3.17
N LEU A 133 -8.72 14.05 3.67
CA LEU A 133 -8.65 12.77 2.95
C LEU A 133 -9.37 12.84 1.60
N SER A 134 -10.54 13.48 1.56
CA SER A 134 -11.30 13.67 0.31
C SER A 134 -10.57 14.57 -0.68
N TYR A 135 -9.85 15.59 -0.21
CA TYR A 135 -8.97 16.41 -1.03
C TYR A 135 -7.81 15.58 -1.62
N LEU A 136 -7.13 14.78 -0.81
CA LEU A 136 -6.01 13.94 -1.24
C LEU A 136 -6.43 12.91 -2.31
N ARG A 137 -7.59 12.28 -2.13
CA ARG A 137 -8.22 11.40 -3.14
C ARG A 137 -8.33 12.07 -4.50
N LYS A 138 -8.86 13.28 -4.55
CA LYS A 138 -9.02 14.05 -5.80
C LYS A 138 -7.71 14.58 -6.37
N THR A 139 -6.67 14.72 -5.54
CA THR A 139 -5.41 15.35 -5.93
C THR A 139 -4.39 14.34 -6.45
N PHE A 140 -4.31 13.16 -5.83
CA PHE A 140 -3.32 12.13 -6.16
C PHE A 140 -3.94 10.86 -6.73
N PHE A 141 -5.23 10.63 -6.49
CA PHE A 141 -5.85 9.32 -6.73
C PHE A 141 -7.05 9.41 -7.67
N ASP A 142 -7.09 10.45 -8.51
CA ASP A 142 -8.12 10.74 -9.52
C ASP A 142 -7.94 9.97 -10.85
N ALA A 143 -6.87 9.17 -10.95
CA ALA A 143 -6.61 8.28 -12.07
C ALA A 143 -6.09 6.91 -11.63
N ALA A 144 -6.25 5.91 -12.49
CA ALA A 144 -5.64 4.58 -12.37
C ALA A 144 -4.14 4.60 -12.74
N LYS A 145 -3.41 5.58 -12.21
CA LYS A 145 -2.00 5.89 -12.49
C LYS A 145 -1.27 6.21 -11.18
N SER A 146 0.01 5.83 -11.08
CA SER A 146 0.90 6.23 -9.99
C SER A 146 1.25 7.74 -10.05
N GLN A 147 2.03 8.25 -9.11
CA GLN A 147 2.47 9.65 -9.10
C GLN A 147 3.74 9.86 -9.94
N GLY A 148 4.08 11.14 -10.14
CA GLY A 148 5.29 11.58 -10.83
C GLY A 148 5.10 11.85 -12.31
N SER A 149 6.19 12.24 -12.98
CA SER A 149 6.17 12.68 -14.38
C SER A 149 5.99 11.53 -15.38
N ASN A 150 6.34 10.30 -14.99
CA ASN A 150 6.30 9.08 -15.80
C ASN A 150 5.46 7.97 -15.13
N PRO A 151 4.14 8.16 -14.94
CA PRO A 151 3.33 7.28 -14.12
C PRO A 151 3.08 5.90 -14.77
N ILE A 152 3.03 4.86 -13.94
CA ILE A 152 2.62 3.50 -14.34
C ILE A 152 1.13 3.26 -14.07
N ASP A 153 0.54 2.31 -14.79
CA ASP A 153 -0.82 1.85 -14.51
C ASP A 153 -0.91 1.13 -13.17
N VAL A 154 -1.94 1.48 -12.39
CA VAL A 154 -2.26 0.82 -11.12
C VAL A 154 -3.74 0.50 -11.07
N GLU A 155 -4.10 -0.57 -10.40
CA GLU A 155 -5.48 -0.79 -9.96
C GLU A 155 -5.75 0.06 -8.72
N ARG A 156 -6.89 0.76 -8.69
CA ARG A 156 -7.40 1.44 -7.50
C ARG A 156 -8.50 0.58 -6.87
N GLN A 157 -8.61 0.62 -5.54
CA GLN A 157 -9.74 -0.05 -4.87
C GLN A 157 -11.07 0.64 -5.18
N GLY A 158 -11.10 1.98 -5.08
CA GLY A 158 -12.27 2.81 -5.37
C GLY A 158 -12.29 3.36 -6.80
N ALA A 159 -13.42 3.98 -7.17
CA ALA A 159 -13.47 4.80 -8.38
C ALA A 159 -12.50 5.98 -8.24
N PRO A 160 -11.75 6.37 -9.29
CA PRO A 160 -10.73 7.40 -9.16
C PRO A 160 -11.27 8.72 -8.59
N GLY A 161 -10.60 9.28 -7.58
CA GLY A 161 -10.95 10.52 -6.89
C GLY A 161 -12.02 10.38 -5.80
N GLU A 162 -12.62 9.19 -5.68
CA GLU A 162 -13.71 8.90 -4.75
C GLU A 162 -13.23 8.07 -3.55
N ALA A 163 -14.15 7.68 -2.67
CA ALA A 163 -13.85 6.85 -1.51
C ALA A 163 -13.04 5.59 -1.88
N TYR A 164 -12.00 5.33 -1.11
CA TYR A 164 -11.08 4.19 -1.24
C TYR A 164 -10.16 4.22 -2.47
N SER A 165 -10.18 5.29 -3.28
CA SER A 165 -9.27 5.43 -4.44
C SER A 165 -7.80 5.54 -4.06
N GLU A 166 -7.49 5.89 -2.81
CA GLU A 166 -6.13 6.02 -2.30
C GLU A 166 -5.37 4.69 -2.21
N ASN A 167 -6.09 3.57 -2.12
CA ASN A 167 -5.48 2.24 -2.13
C ASN A 167 -5.16 1.81 -3.57
N SER A 168 -3.95 1.27 -3.74
CA SER A 168 -3.41 0.94 -5.06
C SER A 168 -2.76 -0.43 -5.06
N ARG A 169 -2.76 -1.09 -6.22
CA ARG A 169 -1.82 -2.19 -6.47
C ARG A 169 -1.42 -2.29 -7.92
N PHE A 170 -0.28 -2.90 -8.19
CA PHE A 170 0.10 -3.38 -9.51
C PHE A 170 1.05 -4.56 -9.37
N GLU A 171 1.17 -5.34 -10.43
CA GLU A 171 2.14 -6.43 -10.51
C GLU A 171 3.24 -6.07 -11.51
N ARG A 172 4.49 -6.36 -11.16
CA ARG A 172 5.62 -6.24 -12.07
C ARG A 172 6.66 -7.30 -11.74
N ASN A 173 7.13 -8.01 -12.77
CA ASN A 173 8.15 -9.05 -12.63
C ASN A 173 7.81 -10.08 -11.53
N ASN A 174 6.60 -10.65 -11.53
CA ASN A 174 6.19 -11.70 -10.57
C ASN A 174 6.23 -11.25 -9.10
N VAL A 175 6.01 -9.96 -8.85
CA VAL A 175 5.86 -9.40 -7.51
C VAL A 175 4.68 -8.42 -7.51
N MET A 176 3.82 -8.59 -6.51
CA MET A 176 2.69 -7.69 -6.24
C MET A 176 3.16 -6.52 -5.38
N PHE A 177 2.84 -5.30 -5.77
CA PHE A 177 3.10 -4.08 -5.00
C PHE A 177 1.77 -3.47 -4.60
N VAL A 178 1.55 -3.25 -3.30
CA VAL A 178 0.29 -2.78 -2.73
C VAL A 178 0.55 -1.57 -1.85
N ALA A 179 -0.13 -0.46 -2.11
CA ALA A 179 -0.15 0.70 -1.21
C ALA A 179 -1.52 0.81 -0.55
N LEU A 180 -1.52 0.96 0.77
CA LEU A 180 -2.70 0.99 1.60
C LEU A 180 -2.68 2.22 2.51
N ASN A 181 -3.81 2.93 2.55
CA ASN A 181 -4.02 4.02 3.50
C ASN A 181 -4.24 3.44 4.90
N VAL A 182 -3.17 3.03 5.58
CA VAL A 182 -3.12 2.64 7.00
C VAL A 182 -2.14 3.59 7.68
N PRO A 183 -2.59 4.80 8.04
CA PRO A 183 -1.75 5.81 8.64
C PRO A 183 -1.61 5.60 10.15
N GLY A 184 -0.62 6.27 10.73
CA GLY A 184 -0.40 6.43 12.16
C GLY A 184 -1.58 7.14 12.84
N SER A 185 -1.34 7.63 14.05
CA SER A 185 -2.41 8.23 14.86
C SER A 185 -3.64 7.32 15.01
N ASN A 186 -3.36 6.03 15.26
CA ASN A 186 -4.35 4.96 15.47
C ASN A 186 -5.28 4.73 14.27
N ASN A 187 -4.78 4.89 13.04
CA ASN A 187 -5.57 4.65 11.82
C ASN A 187 -6.84 5.52 11.74
N ASN A 188 -6.82 6.70 12.38
CA ASN A 188 -7.96 7.61 12.58
C ASN A 188 -9.06 7.11 13.56
N LEU A 189 -8.88 5.96 14.21
CA LEU A 189 -9.77 5.49 15.27
C LEU A 189 -9.56 6.30 16.56
N VAL A 190 -10.60 6.99 17.02
CA VAL A 190 -10.56 7.74 18.29
C VAL A 190 -11.11 6.86 19.43
N ALA A 191 -10.22 6.13 20.10
CA ALA A 191 -10.58 5.20 21.17
C ALA A 191 -10.53 5.81 22.59
N THR A 192 -9.98 7.02 22.74
CA THR A 192 -9.79 7.71 24.02
C THR A 192 -10.02 9.22 23.92
N ASP A 193 -10.45 9.84 25.03
CA ASP A 193 -10.60 11.30 25.14
C ASP A 193 -9.31 12.05 24.79
N LYS A 194 -8.16 11.45 25.14
CA LYS A 194 -6.84 12.03 24.84
C LYS A 194 -6.56 12.05 23.35
N GLN A 195 -6.90 10.99 22.62
CA GLN A 195 -6.79 10.99 21.15
C GLN A 195 -7.69 12.09 20.57
N CYS A 196 -8.91 12.26 21.09
CA CYS A 196 -9.84 13.28 20.62
C CYS A 196 -9.29 14.71 20.80
N THR A 197 -8.82 15.03 22.01
CA THR A 197 -8.62 16.43 22.47
C THR A 197 -7.16 16.90 22.57
N LYS A 198 -6.16 15.99 22.51
CA LYS A 198 -4.75 16.38 22.64
C LYS A 198 -4.35 17.29 21.47
N LYS A 199 -3.93 18.52 21.80
CA LYS A 199 -3.49 19.56 20.83
C LYS A 199 -4.56 19.88 19.78
N SER A 200 -5.84 19.72 20.13
CA SER A 200 -6.95 19.79 19.19
C SER A 200 -8.11 20.57 19.80
N ASP A 201 -8.85 21.28 18.95
CA ASP A 201 -10.12 21.94 19.32
C ASP A 201 -11.35 21.10 18.90
N ARG A 202 -11.14 19.82 18.53
CA ARG A 202 -12.21 18.90 18.12
C ARG A 202 -13.31 18.79 19.17
N THR A 203 -14.54 18.84 18.69
CA THR A 203 -15.72 18.44 19.44
C THR A 203 -15.86 16.93 19.45
N GLN A 204 -16.74 16.40 20.31
CA GLN A 204 -17.08 14.97 20.28
C GLN A 204 -17.60 14.54 18.90
N ALA A 205 -18.38 15.40 18.23
CA ALA A 205 -18.93 15.09 16.91
C ALA A 205 -17.82 14.92 15.85
N ASP A 206 -16.75 15.71 15.93
CA ASP A 206 -15.59 15.58 15.02
C ASP A 206 -14.83 14.26 15.27
N CYS A 207 -14.74 13.84 16.53
CA CYS A 207 -14.12 12.58 16.91
C CYS A 207 -14.99 11.36 16.53
N ASP A 208 -16.30 11.48 16.65
CA ASP A 208 -17.25 10.46 16.17
C ASP A 208 -17.18 10.34 14.63
N ALA A 209 -17.03 11.46 13.92
CA ALA A 209 -16.85 11.46 12.46
C ALA A 209 -15.52 10.80 12.03
N ALA A 210 -14.43 11.05 12.76
CA ALA A 210 -13.15 10.38 12.54
C ALA A 210 -13.25 8.85 12.74
N THR A 211 -13.88 8.42 13.84
CA THR A 211 -14.13 6.99 14.07
C THR A 211 -15.04 6.38 13.00
N ALA A 212 -16.08 7.08 12.57
CA ALA A 212 -16.96 6.60 11.49
C ALA A 212 -16.23 6.46 10.14
N GLU A 213 -15.26 7.34 9.85
CA GLU A 213 -14.37 7.20 8.69
C GLU A 213 -13.54 5.92 8.79
N TYR A 214 -12.87 5.69 9.92
CA TYR A 214 -12.12 4.46 10.18
C TYR A 214 -12.99 3.20 10.04
N GLU A 215 -14.16 3.19 10.68
CA GLU A 215 -15.09 2.05 10.63
C GLU A 215 -15.56 1.74 9.21
N ALA A 216 -15.65 2.75 8.33
CA ALA A 216 -16.01 2.58 6.93
C ALA A 216 -14.83 2.16 6.04
N ARG A 217 -13.62 2.68 6.29
CA ARG A 217 -12.41 2.42 5.48
C ARG A 217 -11.70 1.13 5.88
N ASN A 218 -11.55 0.85 7.16
CA ASN A 218 -10.74 -0.28 7.61
C ASN A 218 -11.20 -1.64 7.06
N PRO A 219 -12.51 -1.99 7.05
CA PRO A 219 -12.97 -3.22 6.42
C PRO A 219 -12.64 -3.29 4.92
N LYS A 220 -12.63 -2.15 4.24
CA LYS A 220 -12.25 -2.05 2.82
C LYS A 220 -10.75 -2.27 2.64
N ASN A 221 -9.90 -1.68 3.47
CA ASN A 221 -8.46 -1.96 3.44
C ASN A 221 -8.17 -3.44 3.70
N VAL A 222 -8.84 -4.06 4.67
CA VAL A 222 -8.70 -5.49 4.98
C VAL A 222 -9.13 -6.36 3.79
N GLU A 223 -10.26 -6.04 3.15
CA GLU A 223 -10.71 -6.72 1.94
C GLU A 223 -9.69 -6.58 0.80
N TRP A 224 -9.16 -5.37 0.56
CA TRP A 224 -8.15 -5.13 -0.48
C TRP A 224 -6.84 -5.88 -0.23
N LEU A 225 -6.40 -5.97 1.03
CA LEU A 225 -5.23 -6.74 1.42
C LEU A 225 -5.43 -8.23 1.06
N LYS A 226 -6.55 -8.82 1.49
CA LYS A 226 -6.91 -10.22 1.20
C LYS A 226 -6.99 -10.49 -0.31
N GLU A 227 -7.64 -9.60 -1.06
CA GLU A 227 -7.72 -9.72 -2.51
C GLU A 227 -6.36 -9.63 -3.19
N SER A 228 -5.44 -8.81 -2.67
CA SER A 228 -4.10 -8.65 -3.23
C SER A 228 -3.24 -9.89 -3.00
N PHE A 229 -3.33 -10.49 -1.80
CA PHE A 229 -2.72 -11.80 -1.54
C PHE A 229 -3.37 -12.92 -2.37
N ALA A 230 -4.69 -12.90 -2.57
CA ALA A 230 -5.37 -13.86 -3.43
C ALA A 230 -4.87 -13.79 -4.87
N LYS A 231 -4.73 -12.57 -5.43
CA LYS A 231 -4.13 -12.36 -6.76
C LYS A 231 -2.69 -12.83 -6.82
N ALA A 232 -1.87 -12.49 -5.83
CA ALA A 232 -0.47 -12.93 -5.78
C ALA A 232 -0.35 -14.47 -5.77
N ARG A 233 -1.24 -15.16 -5.05
CA ARG A 233 -1.33 -16.64 -5.09
C ARG A 233 -1.77 -17.16 -6.45
N GLU A 234 -2.81 -16.57 -7.04
CA GLU A 234 -3.32 -16.98 -8.37
C GLU A 234 -2.24 -16.83 -9.45
N ASN A 235 -1.43 -15.77 -9.36
CA ASN A 235 -0.36 -15.48 -10.30
C ASN A 235 0.95 -16.22 -9.99
N ASN A 236 1.04 -16.88 -8.83
CA ASN A 236 2.26 -17.50 -8.32
C ASN A 236 3.40 -16.48 -8.21
N ASP A 237 3.09 -15.29 -7.69
CA ASP A 237 4.10 -14.26 -7.44
C ASP A 237 5.14 -14.75 -6.43
N ALA A 238 6.40 -14.41 -6.69
CA ALA A 238 7.51 -14.72 -5.81
C ALA A 238 7.44 -13.92 -4.50
N GLY A 239 6.81 -12.75 -4.53
CA GLY A 239 6.64 -11.91 -3.37
C GLY A 239 5.50 -10.91 -3.47
N ILE A 240 5.16 -10.32 -2.32
CA ILE A 240 4.22 -9.22 -2.19
C ILE A 240 4.81 -8.16 -1.25
N LEU A 241 4.83 -6.92 -1.71
CA LEU A 241 5.19 -5.75 -0.92
C LEU A 241 3.91 -5.01 -0.53
N ILE A 242 3.76 -4.73 0.76
CA ILE A 242 2.69 -3.91 1.34
C ILE A 242 3.31 -2.64 1.91
N ASP A 243 2.89 -1.51 1.36
CA ASP A 243 3.29 -0.16 1.75
C ASP A 243 2.17 0.51 2.55
N ILE A 244 2.50 0.94 3.75
CA ILE A 244 1.64 1.70 4.68
C ILE A 244 2.50 2.77 5.33
N GLN A 245 1.92 3.71 6.08
CA GLN A 245 2.74 4.65 6.85
C GLN A 245 2.93 4.21 8.31
N ALA A 246 1.88 3.72 8.97
CA ALA A 246 1.90 3.44 10.41
C ALA A 246 2.99 2.44 10.87
N ASP A 247 3.62 2.71 12.01
CA ASP A 247 4.33 1.68 12.75
C ASP A 247 3.34 0.86 13.60
N ILE A 248 2.76 -0.15 12.96
CA ILE A 248 1.76 -1.04 13.59
C ILE A 248 2.33 -1.90 14.72
N PHE A 249 3.67 -1.95 14.87
CA PHE A 249 4.33 -2.66 15.96
C PHE A 249 4.60 -1.76 17.15
N PHE A 250 4.50 -0.43 17.03
CA PHE A 250 4.84 0.48 18.11
C PHE A 250 3.97 0.26 19.37
N PRO A 251 4.55 0.31 20.60
CA PRO A 251 5.96 0.57 20.94
C PRO A 251 6.82 -0.69 21.07
N PHE A 252 6.39 -1.83 20.50
CA PHE A 252 7.14 -3.07 20.59
C PHE A 252 8.40 -3.04 19.72
N GLU A 253 9.52 -3.41 20.34
CA GLU A 253 10.80 -3.62 19.68
C GLU A 253 11.26 -5.06 19.93
N LEU A 254 11.74 -5.73 18.89
CA LEU A 254 12.22 -7.12 18.96
C LEU A 254 13.30 -7.32 20.05
N SER A 255 14.15 -6.31 20.28
CA SER A 255 15.23 -6.38 21.28
C SER A 255 14.73 -6.45 22.71
N ASP A 256 13.51 -5.96 22.96
CA ASP A 256 12.99 -5.77 24.31
C ASP A 256 12.17 -6.99 24.75
N GLY A 257 11.82 -7.88 23.83
CA GLY A 257 10.92 -9.01 24.07
C GLY A 257 9.47 -8.55 24.22
N GLY A 258 8.64 -9.37 24.87
CA GLY A 258 7.25 -8.99 25.16
C GLY A 258 6.29 -9.09 23.98
N TYR A 259 6.66 -9.78 22.88
CA TYR A 259 5.74 -9.95 21.75
C TYR A 259 4.41 -10.58 22.19
N GLU A 260 4.45 -11.68 22.95
CA GLU A 260 3.25 -12.36 23.44
C GLU A 260 2.58 -11.67 24.63
N ASP A 261 3.38 -11.18 25.58
CA ASP A 261 2.90 -10.69 26.87
C ASP A 261 2.54 -9.20 26.88
N ASP A 262 3.14 -8.41 25.98
CA ASP A 262 2.99 -6.94 25.93
C ASP A 262 2.36 -6.47 24.61
N PHE A 263 2.87 -6.92 23.45
CA PHE A 263 2.40 -6.46 22.14
C PHE A 263 1.05 -7.06 21.73
N LEU A 264 0.92 -8.40 21.68
CA LEU A 264 -0.32 -9.05 21.26
C LEU A 264 -1.56 -8.60 22.07
N PRO A 265 -1.46 -8.35 23.41
CA PRO A 265 -2.58 -7.82 24.18
C PRO A 265 -3.03 -6.42 23.77
N THR A 266 -2.17 -5.63 23.11
CA THR A 266 -2.57 -4.32 22.55
C THR A 266 -3.46 -4.43 21.32
N LEU A 267 -3.55 -5.61 20.69
CA LEU A 267 -4.35 -5.85 19.47
C LEU A 267 -5.83 -6.13 19.82
N ASP A 268 -6.44 -5.17 20.53
CA ASP A 268 -7.83 -5.16 20.97
C ASP A 268 -8.72 -4.28 20.08
N ASP A 269 -9.95 -4.02 20.52
CA ASP A 269 -10.95 -3.22 19.79
C ASP A 269 -10.66 -1.71 19.79
N LYS A 270 -9.69 -1.25 20.59
CA LYS A 270 -9.27 0.16 20.67
C LYS A 270 -8.05 0.46 19.81
N ASN A 271 -7.35 -0.57 19.37
CA ASN A 271 -6.22 -0.47 18.47
C ASN A 271 -6.71 -0.55 17.01
N GLY A 272 -6.54 0.56 16.29
CA GLY A 272 -6.97 0.72 14.89
C GLY A 272 -6.17 -0.12 13.89
N PHE A 273 -5.15 -0.85 14.34
CA PHE A 273 -4.31 -1.73 13.52
C PHE A 273 -4.65 -3.21 13.71
N THR A 274 -5.50 -3.56 14.67
CA THR A 274 -5.80 -4.94 15.05
C THR A 274 -6.24 -5.82 13.87
N ASP A 275 -7.20 -5.36 13.08
CA ASP A 275 -7.74 -6.16 11.96
C ASP A 275 -6.73 -6.29 10.82
N PHE A 276 -5.99 -5.23 10.53
CA PHE A 276 -4.91 -5.24 9.54
C PHE A 276 -3.82 -6.23 9.95
N TYR A 277 -3.33 -6.14 11.20
CA TYR A 277 -2.30 -7.02 11.72
C TYR A 277 -2.71 -8.49 11.66
N LYS A 278 -3.91 -8.82 12.17
CA LYS A 278 -4.42 -10.20 12.17
C LYS A 278 -4.54 -10.75 10.75
N THR A 279 -5.04 -9.92 9.83
CA THR A 279 -5.14 -10.30 8.40
C THR A 279 -3.77 -10.49 7.79
N LEU A 280 -2.82 -9.59 8.04
CA LEU A 280 -1.46 -9.69 7.52
C LEU A 280 -0.77 -10.98 7.99
N VAL A 281 -0.89 -11.34 9.27
CA VAL A 281 -0.37 -12.61 9.81
C VAL A 281 -1.01 -13.81 9.13
N GLU A 282 -2.34 -13.83 9.01
CA GLU A 282 -3.08 -14.93 8.37
C GLU A 282 -2.67 -15.10 6.90
N GLU A 283 -2.64 -14.02 6.14
CA GLU A 283 -2.27 -14.05 4.72
C GLU A 283 -0.79 -14.42 4.51
N THR A 284 0.10 -13.92 5.37
CA THR A 284 1.53 -14.26 5.33
C THR A 284 1.77 -15.75 5.55
N HIS A 285 1.07 -16.37 6.50
CA HIS A 285 1.18 -17.82 6.74
C HIS A 285 0.60 -18.68 5.61
N ASN A 286 -0.28 -18.11 4.79
CA ASN A 286 -0.91 -18.79 3.66
C ASN A 286 -0.32 -18.37 2.29
N PHE A 287 0.83 -17.69 2.28
CA PHE A 287 1.51 -17.27 1.06
C PHE A 287 2.90 -17.92 0.98
N ASP A 288 3.15 -18.65 -0.11
CA ASP A 288 4.41 -19.39 -0.30
C ASP A 288 5.60 -18.47 -0.63
N GLY A 289 5.34 -17.24 -1.09
CA GLY A 289 6.35 -16.23 -1.44
C GLY A 289 6.78 -15.36 -0.26
N GLN A 290 7.64 -14.38 -0.57
CA GLN A 290 8.14 -13.40 0.42
C GLN A 290 7.15 -12.26 0.63
N VAL A 291 6.92 -11.89 1.88
CA VAL A 291 6.09 -10.76 2.29
C VAL A 291 6.98 -9.66 2.86
N LEU A 292 6.89 -8.48 2.27
CA LEU A 292 7.59 -7.29 2.73
C LEU A 292 6.58 -6.24 3.19
N LEU A 293 6.71 -5.78 4.43
CA LEU A 293 6.03 -4.59 4.92
C LEU A 293 7.00 -3.40 4.87
N VAL A 294 6.67 -2.37 4.10
CA VAL A 294 7.37 -1.08 4.10
C VAL A 294 6.51 -0.08 4.87
N HIS A 295 7.13 0.66 5.80
CA HIS A 295 6.44 1.73 6.55
C HIS A 295 7.39 2.84 7.03
N GLY A 296 6.82 3.86 7.65
CA GLY A 296 7.52 4.98 8.29
C GLY A 296 7.04 5.22 9.72
N ASP A 297 6.56 6.44 10.04
CA ASP A 297 5.96 6.89 11.32
C ASP A 297 6.95 7.02 12.51
N SER A 298 7.73 5.99 12.82
CA SER A 298 8.64 5.97 13.97
C SER A 298 9.97 6.71 13.75
N HIS A 299 10.28 7.09 12.50
CA HIS A 299 11.48 7.81 12.07
C HIS A 299 12.82 7.13 12.41
N TYR A 300 12.86 5.81 12.44
CA TYR A 300 14.05 5.02 12.71
C TYR A 300 14.24 3.93 11.67
N PHE A 301 15.21 4.13 10.77
CA PHE A 301 15.53 3.12 9.76
C PHE A 301 15.86 1.76 10.39
N LYS A 302 15.12 0.72 10.02
CA LYS A 302 15.35 -0.66 10.43
C LYS A 302 14.90 -1.65 9.36
N VAL A 303 15.60 -2.79 9.31
CA VAL A 303 15.19 -3.98 8.54
C VAL A 303 15.19 -5.16 9.48
N ASP A 304 14.02 -5.74 9.74
CA ASP A 304 13.86 -6.80 10.73
C ASP A 304 12.71 -7.77 10.42
N LYS A 305 12.44 -8.72 11.33
CA LYS A 305 11.40 -9.74 11.21
C LYS A 305 10.54 -9.80 12.48
N PRO A 306 9.69 -8.78 12.72
CA PRO A 306 8.99 -8.58 13.99
C PRO A 306 7.78 -9.50 14.19
N MET A 307 7.29 -10.12 13.11
CA MET A 307 6.22 -11.12 13.19
C MET A 307 6.79 -12.45 13.70
N LEU A 308 6.30 -12.92 14.85
CA LEU A 308 6.70 -14.19 15.45
C LEU A 308 5.59 -15.25 15.34
N GLN A 309 6.04 -16.51 15.21
CA GLN A 309 5.23 -17.71 15.35
C GLN A 309 4.93 -18.01 16.82
N SER A 310 3.96 -18.88 17.07
CA SER A 310 3.55 -19.29 18.44
C SER A 310 4.63 -20.03 19.24
N ASP A 311 5.75 -20.40 18.62
CA ASP A 311 6.91 -21.00 19.29
C ASP A 311 8.06 -19.99 19.50
N GLY A 312 7.80 -18.71 19.25
CA GLY A 312 8.74 -17.60 19.41
C GLY A 312 9.73 -17.42 18.27
N ARG A 313 9.74 -18.29 17.24
CA ARG A 313 10.58 -18.10 16.05
C ARG A 313 9.99 -17.04 15.13
N SER A 314 10.83 -16.25 14.46
CA SER A 314 10.36 -15.32 13.43
C SER A 314 9.61 -16.04 12.31
N THR A 315 8.59 -15.39 11.75
CA THR A 315 7.91 -15.83 10.52
C THR A 315 8.87 -15.66 9.34
N ALA A 316 9.30 -16.79 8.77
CA ALA A 316 10.47 -16.82 7.89
C ALA A 316 10.32 -15.95 6.63
N ASN A 317 9.14 -15.96 6.02
CA ASN A 317 8.82 -15.21 4.80
C ASN A 317 8.34 -13.77 5.05
N PHE A 318 8.35 -13.28 6.29
CA PHE A 318 7.99 -11.88 6.58
C PHE A 318 9.23 -11.04 6.85
N THR A 319 9.34 -9.89 6.22
CA THR A 319 10.35 -8.87 6.50
C THR A 319 9.67 -7.51 6.63
N ARG A 320 10.14 -6.68 7.56
CA ARG A 320 9.73 -5.28 7.70
C ARG A 320 10.90 -4.38 7.34
N VAL A 321 10.60 -3.28 6.65
CA VAL A 321 11.49 -2.15 6.44
C VAL A 321 10.77 -0.91 6.95
N GLU A 322 11.33 -0.29 7.99
CA GLU A 322 11.00 1.10 8.31
C GLU A 322 11.97 1.98 7.50
N VAL A 323 11.45 2.93 6.74
CA VAL A 323 12.27 3.88 5.99
C VAL A 323 12.95 4.88 6.93
N PHE A 324 13.87 5.69 6.40
CA PHE A 324 14.40 6.82 7.17
C PHE A 324 13.29 7.85 7.45
N GLY A 325 13.56 8.84 8.30
CA GLY A 325 12.58 9.90 8.54
C GLY A 325 13.09 11.00 9.44
N SER A 326 12.38 12.13 9.42
CA SER A 326 12.50 13.42 10.14
C SER A 326 13.89 14.04 10.32
N SER A 327 14.87 13.26 10.76
CA SER A 327 16.25 13.63 11.08
C SER A 327 17.28 13.14 10.05
N ASP A 328 16.84 12.34 9.08
CA ASP A 328 17.68 11.80 8.01
C ASP A 328 16.84 11.66 6.74
N ASN A 329 17.24 12.34 5.65
CA ASN A 329 16.60 12.28 4.34
C ASN A 329 17.25 11.26 3.40
N SER A 330 18.02 10.33 3.96
CA SER A 330 18.51 9.13 3.29
C SER A 330 17.37 8.22 2.86
N TRP A 331 17.62 7.30 1.94
CA TRP A 331 16.60 6.39 1.41
C TRP A 331 17.18 4.98 1.25
N VAL A 332 16.34 4.00 0.92
CA VAL A 332 16.77 2.60 0.76
C VAL A 332 16.62 2.17 -0.69
N GLU A 333 17.70 1.74 -1.33
CA GLU A 333 17.62 1.03 -2.60
C GLU A 333 17.24 -0.43 -2.32
N MET A 334 16.04 -0.81 -2.75
CA MET A 334 15.58 -2.19 -2.75
C MET A 334 15.82 -2.81 -4.13
N THR A 335 16.52 -3.94 -4.16
CA THR A 335 16.59 -4.80 -5.34
C THR A 335 15.56 -5.92 -5.22
N VAL A 336 14.73 -6.08 -6.25
CA VAL A 336 13.72 -7.15 -6.37
C VAL A 336 14.19 -8.16 -7.40
N ASP A 337 14.57 -9.36 -6.97
CA ASP A 337 14.94 -10.50 -7.82
C ASP A 337 14.04 -11.70 -7.50
N PRO A 338 12.97 -11.93 -8.29
CA PRO A 338 12.02 -13.02 -8.11
C PRO A 338 12.64 -14.43 -8.17
N LYS A 339 13.87 -14.56 -8.67
CA LYS A 339 14.59 -15.83 -8.77
C LYS A 339 15.50 -16.09 -7.58
N SER A 340 15.71 -15.08 -6.73
CA SER A 340 16.47 -15.22 -5.49
C SER A 340 15.56 -15.74 -4.37
N ASP A 341 16.12 -16.52 -3.44
CA ASP A 341 15.36 -17.06 -2.30
C ASP A 341 14.74 -15.96 -1.42
N GLY A 342 15.41 -14.79 -1.35
CA GLY A 342 15.00 -13.66 -0.52
C GLY A 342 14.02 -12.70 -1.19
N VAL A 343 13.92 -12.72 -2.53
CA VAL A 343 13.17 -11.80 -3.41
C VAL A 343 13.56 -10.33 -3.26
N PHE A 344 13.56 -9.80 -2.05
CA PHE A 344 13.88 -8.43 -1.69
C PHE A 344 15.24 -8.37 -1.00
N SER A 345 16.06 -7.40 -1.40
CA SER A 345 17.33 -7.08 -0.74
C SER A 345 17.51 -5.57 -0.65
N PHE A 346 18.19 -5.10 0.39
CA PHE A 346 18.16 -3.69 0.78
C PHE A 346 19.56 -3.13 0.93
N GLN A 347 19.78 -1.95 0.35
CA GLN A 347 21.01 -1.18 0.49
C GLN A 347 20.64 0.25 0.89
N PRO A 348 20.95 0.69 2.13
CA PRO A 348 20.80 2.08 2.51
C PRO A 348 21.67 2.99 1.63
N VAL A 349 21.09 4.09 1.16
CA VAL A 349 21.77 5.16 0.43
C VAL A 349 21.82 6.38 1.34
N VAL A 350 22.96 6.54 2.02
CA VAL A 350 23.14 7.58 3.03
C VAL A 350 23.51 8.91 2.36
N LEU A 351 22.69 9.93 2.56
CA LEU A 351 22.97 11.28 2.08
C LEU A 351 23.83 12.05 3.09
N LYS A 352 24.59 13.02 2.59
CA LYS A 352 25.41 13.87 3.45
C LYS A 352 24.52 14.98 4.00
N GLN A 353 24.42 15.05 5.33
CA GLN A 353 23.73 16.14 6.02
C GLN A 353 24.50 17.46 5.91
#